data_AF-A0A836WZW2-F1
#
_entry.id   AF-A0A836WZW2-F1
#
_cell.length_a   1.000
_cell.length_b   1.000
_cell.length_c   1.000
_cell.angle_alpha   90.00
_cell.angle_beta   90.00
_cell.angle_gamma   90.00
#
_symmetry.space_group_name_H-M   'P 1'
#
loop_
_entity.id
_entity.type
_entity.pdbx_description
1 polymer ?
#
loop_
_entity_poly.entity_id
_entity_poly.type
_entity_poly.pdbx_seq_one_letter_code
_entity_poly.pdbx_strand_id
1 'polypeptide(L)'
;MSLISVNAMANDFFATADVAAGKVLLEKNCISCHASSYGGDGSEIYTRPFHKVESSKGLVAQVRACNTNLNLQWFEEDEINTSAYLNKQYYKFEQ
;
A
#
# COMPACT_ATOMS: atom_id res chain seq x y z
N MET A 1 28.15 -1.44 -33.77
CA MET A 1 26.87 -1.68 -33.08
C MET A 1 27.19 -2.05 -31.65
N SER A 2 26.94 -1.16 -30.69
CA SER A 2 27.14 -1.45 -29.27
C SER A 2 25.77 -1.44 -28.63
N LEU A 3 25.27 -2.61 -28.28
CA LEU A 3 24.01 -2.77 -27.55
C LEU A 3 24.31 -2.49 -26.08
N ILE A 4 23.90 -1.33 -25.59
CA ILE A 4 23.87 -1.06 -24.16
C ILE A 4 22.62 -1.74 -23.62
N SER A 5 22.80 -2.93 -23.04
CA SER A 5 21.74 -3.57 -22.25
C SER A 5 21.56 -2.77 -20.96
N VAL A 6 20.45 -2.03 -20.86
CA VAL A 6 20.00 -1.45 -19.61
C VAL A 6 19.40 -2.59 -18.80
N ASN A 7 20.13 -3.08 -17.79
CA ASN A 7 19.51 -3.90 -16.76
C ASN A 7 18.57 -2.97 -15.97
N ALA A 8 17.27 -3.05 -16.27
CA ALA A 8 16.25 -2.56 -15.36
C ALA A 8 16.38 -3.37 -14.07
N MET A 9 16.97 -2.78 -13.04
CA MET A 9 16.83 -3.30 -11.69
C MET A 9 15.39 -3.04 -11.28
N ALA A 10 14.51 -4.03 -11.49
CA ALA A 10 13.18 -4.03 -10.88
C ALA A 10 13.41 -3.89 -9.38
N ASN A 11 12.95 -2.78 -8.80
CA ASN A 11 13.05 -2.57 -7.37
C ASN A 11 11.89 -3.34 -6.76
N ASP A 12 12.13 -4.61 -6.45
CA ASP A 12 11.09 -5.56 -6.05
C ASP A 12 10.67 -5.31 -4.58
N PHE A 13 10.16 -4.12 -4.30
CA PHE A 13 9.86 -3.60 -2.98
C PHE A 13 8.72 -4.39 -2.30
N PHE A 14 7.86 -5.02 -3.10
CA PHE A 14 6.79 -5.90 -2.64
C PHE A 14 6.99 -7.36 -3.07
N ALA A 15 8.21 -7.76 -3.47
CA ALA A 15 8.54 -9.10 -4.01
C ALA A 15 7.95 -10.27 -3.21
N THR A 16 8.13 -10.18 -1.90
CA THR A 16 7.83 -11.25 -0.94
C THR A 16 6.53 -10.99 -0.19
N ALA A 17 5.74 -10.01 -0.63
CA ALA A 17 4.52 -9.62 0.08
C ALA A 17 3.40 -10.65 -0.14
N ASP A 18 2.76 -11.05 0.95
CA ASP A 18 1.48 -11.76 0.91
C ASP A 18 0.34 -10.75 0.72
N VAL A 19 0.02 -10.51 -0.55
CA VAL A 19 -1.06 -9.60 -0.96
C VAL A 19 -2.43 -10.05 -0.43
N ALA A 20 -2.66 -11.35 -0.25
CA ALA A 20 -3.93 -11.86 0.25
C ALA A 20 -4.07 -11.56 1.75
N ALA A 21 -3.00 -11.78 2.54
CA ALA A 21 -2.96 -11.36 3.94
C ALA A 21 -3.17 -9.85 4.08
N GLY A 22 -2.51 -9.05 3.23
CA GLY A 22 -2.67 -7.59 3.20
C GLY A 22 -4.11 -7.13 2.97
N LYS A 23 -4.84 -7.80 2.08
CA LYS A 23 -6.29 -7.53 1.87
C LYS A 23 -7.08 -7.74 3.16
N VAL A 24 -6.88 -8.86 3.83
CA VAL A 24 -7.60 -9.20 5.08
C VAL A 24 -7.30 -8.17 6.17
N LEU A 25 -6.03 -7.77 6.31
CA LEU A 25 -5.63 -6.75 7.27
C LEU A 25 -6.27 -5.39 6.98
N LEU A 26 -6.30 -4.97 5.70
CA LEU A 26 -6.94 -3.72 5.30
C LEU A 26 -8.44 -3.71 5.61
N GLU A 27 -9.16 -4.75 5.17
CA GLU A 27 -10.61 -4.87 5.33
C GLU A 27 -11.01 -4.85 6.81
N LYS A 28 -10.22 -5.52 7.66
CA LYS A 28 -10.49 -5.60 9.10
C LYS A 28 -10.23 -4.28 9.84
N ASN A 29 -9.22 -3.50 9.44
CA ASN A 29 -8.68 -2.43 10.30
C ASN A 29 -8.77 -1.01 9.72
N CYS A 30 -8.93 -0.84 8.41
CA CYS A 30 -8.89 0.48 7.79
C CYS A 30 -10.25 0.95 7.28
N ILE A 31 -11.07 0.03 6.76
CA ILE A 31 -12.27 0.38 6.00
C ILE A 31 -13.34 1.07 6.84
N SER A 32 -13.49 0.73 8.13
CA SER A 32 -14.52 1.35 8.98
C SER A 32 -14.36 2.88 9.08
N CYS A 33 -13.15 3.36 9.38
CA CYS A 33 -12.86 4.78 9.47
C CYS A 33 -12.90 5.46 8.09
N HIS A 34 -12.41 4.78 7.06
CA HIS A 34 -12.42 5.32 5.70
C HIS A 34 -13.84 5.47 5.15
N ALA A 35 -14.69 4.46 5.29
CA ALA A 35 -16.09 4.53 4.91
C ALA A 35 -16.85 5.60 5.72
N SER A 36 -16.53 5.76 7.01
CA SER A 36 -17.11 6.82 7.84
C SER A 36 -16.74 8.23 7.36
N SER A 37 -15.50 8.42 6.89
CA SER A 37 -14.99 9.74 6.48
C SER A 37 -15.20 10.08 5.00
N TYR A 38 -15.25 9.07 4.14
CA TYR A 38 -15.27 9.21 2.68
C TYR A 38 -16.50 8.55 2.03
N GLY A 39 -17.30 7.81 2.78
CA GLY A 39 -18.50 7.13 2.27
C GLY A 39 -18.21 5.85 1.50
N GLY A 40 -19.28 5.25 0.97
CA GLY A 40 -19.23 4.03 0.17
C GLY A 40 -18.56 2.86 0.90
N ASP A 41 -17.65 2.18 0.21
CA ASP A 41 -16.82 1.10 0.75
C ASP A 41 -15.50 1.61 1.37
N GLY A 42 -15.35 2.93 1.53
CA GLY A 42 -14.14 3.56 2.05
C GLY A 42 -12.97 3.62 1.06
N SER A 43 -13.11 3.15 -0.18
CA SER A 43 -12.01 3.14 -1.15
C SER A 43 -11.67 4.52 -1.73
N GLU A 44 -12.59 5.49 -1.64
CA GLU A 44 -12.41 6.82 -2.22
C GLU A 44 -11.18 7.57 -1.67
N ILE A 45 -10.78 7.31 -0.42
CA ILE A 45 -9.55 7.89 0.14
C ILE A 45 -8.30 7.53 -0.66
N TYR A 46 -8.28 6.35 -1.31
CA TYR A 46 -7.14 5.87 -2.09
C TYR A 46 -7.12 6.45 -3.50
N THR A 47 -8.30 6.76 -4.06
CA THR A 47 -8.46 7.17 -5.47
C THR A 47 -8.75 8.66 -5.66
N ARG A 48 -8.96 9.42 -4.57
CA ARG A 48 -9.28 10.85 -4.66
C ARG A 48 -8.17 11.66 -5.35
N PRO A 49 -8.52 12.73 -6.07
CA PRO A 49 -7.55 13.67 -6.61
C PRO A 49 -6.60 14.22 -5.54
N PHE A 50 -5.35 14.47 -5.91
CA PHE A 50 -4.33 15.07 -5.03
C PHE A 50 -4.10 14.28 -3.73
N HIS A 51 -4.16 12.95 -3.79
CA HIS A 51 -3.77 12.12 -2.65
C HIS A 51 -2.30 12.36 -2.27
N LYS A 52 -1.97 12.26 -0.97
CA LYS A 52 -0.62 12.59 -0.46
C LYS A 52 0.41 11.47 -0.67
N VAL A 53 -0.07 10.26 -0.97
CA VAL A 53 0.79 9.08 -1.14
C VAL A 53 1.11 8.95 -2.61
N GLU A 54 2.38 9.13 -2.97
CA GLU A 54 2.83 9.19 -4.37
C GLU A 54 3.96 8.19 -4.69
N SER A 55 4.27 7.26 -3.78
CA SER A 55 5.28 6.22 -4.00
C SER A 55 5.07 4.99 -3.13
N SER A 56 5.65 3.84 -3.51
CA SER A 56 5.63 2.59 -2.73
C SER A 56 6.17 2.78 -1.31
N LYS A 57 7.26 3.54 -1.15
CA LYS A 57 7.83 3.89 0.16
C LYS A 57 6.89 4.79 0.97
N GLY A 58 6.28 5.79 0.33
CA GLY A 58 5.29 6.66 0.96
C GLY A 58 4.05 5.88 1.42
N LEU A 59 3.63 4.88 0.66
CA LEU A 59 2.50 4.02 1.00
C LEU A 59 2.79 3.16 2.23
N VAL A 60 3.97 2.53 2.30
CA VAL A 60 4.39 1.80 3.52
C VAL A 60 4.48 2.73 4.72
N ALA A 61 5.04 3.93 4.56
CA ALA A 61 5.08 4.92 5.64
C ALA A 61 3.67 5.33 6.12
N GLN A 62 2.72 5.48 5.20
CA GLN A 62 1.32 5.79 5.55
C GLN A 62 0.65 4.62 6.29
N VAL A 63 0.85 3.38 5.84
CA VAL A 63 0.31 2.18 6.53
C VAL A 63 0.92 2.02 7.91
N ARG A 64 2.24 2.24 8.07
CA ARG A 64 2.92 2.26 9.38
C ARG A 64 2.36 3.31 10.33
N ALA A 65 2.06 4.50 9.81
CA ALA A 65 1.41 5.54 10.60
C ALA A 65 0.01 5.09 11.06
N CYS A 66 -0.76 4.42 10.20
CA CYS A 66 -2.06 3.83 10.58
C CYS A 66 -1.89 2.73 11.64
N ASN A 67 -0.95 1.80 11.45
CA ASN A 67 -0.61 0.77 12.43
C ASN A 67 -0.32 1.37 13.82
N THR A 68 0.50 2.42 13.86
CA THR A 68 0.83 3.14 15.10
C THR A 68 -0.38 3.82 15.72
N ASN A 69 -1.12 4.62 14.93
CA ASN A 69 -2.27 5.39 15.42
C ASN A 69 -3.42 4.51 15.93
N LEU A 70 -3.56 3.31 15.35
CA LEU A 70 -4.56 2.32 15.75
C LEU A 70 -4.02 1.31 16.78
N ASN A 71 -2.74 1.41 17.15
CA ASN A 71 -2.04 0.52 18.07
C ASN A 71 -2.19 -0.98 17.70
N LEU A 72 -2.08 -1.31 16.41
CA LEU A 72 -2.34 -2.68 15.92
C LEU A 72 -1.23 -3.68 16.23
N GLN A 73 -0.03 -3.17 16.60
CA GLN A 73 1.15 -3.98 16.91
C GLN A 73 1.58 -4.89 15.75
N TRP A 74 1.33 -4.45 14.51
CA TRP A 74 1.78 -5.17 13.33
C TRP A 74 3.30 -5.11 13.19
N PHE A 75 3.89 -6.21 12.72
CA PHE A 75 5.26 -6.24 12.28
C PHE A 75 5.41 -5.61 10.88
N GLU A 76 6.64 -5.36 10.46
CA GLU A 76 6.93 -4.77 9.14
C GLU A 76 6.35 -5.59 7.98
N GLU A 77 6.31 -6.92 8.10
CA GLU A 77 5.72 -7.81 7.09
C GLU A 77 4.24 -7.52 6.84
N ASP A 78 3.45 -7.28 7.89
CA ASP A 78 2.03 -6.93 7.78
C ASP A 78 1.81 -5.54 7.17
N GLU A 79 2.70 -4.59 7.47
CA GLU A 79 2.71 -3.26 6.85
C GLU A 79 3.01 -3.36 5.35
N ILE A 80 4.00 -4.17 4.98
CA ILE A 80 4.39 -4.44 3.59
C ILE A 80 3.26 -5.17 2.86
N ASN A 81 2.67 -6.21 3.45
CA ASN A 81 1.56 -6.97 2.87
C ASN A 81 0.36 -6.07 2.56
N THR A 82 -0.04 -5.27 3.55
CA THR A 82 -1.16 -4.31 3.41
C THR A 82 -0.85 -3.26 2.34
N SER A 83 0.37 -2.73 2.33
CA SER A 83 0.82 -1.75 1.33
C SER A 83 0.89 -2.35 -0.07
N ALA A 84 1.33 -3.60 -0.22
CA ALA A 84 1.38 -4.32 -1.48
C ALA A 84 -0.03 -4.52 -2.05
N TYR A 85 -1.00 -4.88 -1.21
CA TYR A 85 -2.40 -4.95 -1.61
C TYR A 85 -2.93 -3.59 -2.08
N LEU A 86 -2.72 -2.53 -1.29
CA LEU A 86 -3.13 -1.17 -1.65
C LEU A 86 -2.48 -0.71 -2.96
N ASN A 87 -1.19 -0.98 -3.15
CA ASN A 87 -0.48 -0.62 -4.38
C ASN A 87 -1.05 -1.39 -5.57
N LYS A 88 -1.18 -2.71 -5.44
CA LYS A 88 -1.72 -3.57 -6.50
C LYS A 88 -3.14 -3.19 -6.88
N GLN A 89 -3.98 -2.81 -5.93
CA GLN A 89 -5.39 -2.51 -6.20
C GLN A 89 -5.60 -1.09 -6.71
N TYR A 90 -5.00 -0.08 -6.06
CA TYR A 90 -5.35 1.34 -6.24
C TYR A 90 -4.22 2.16 -6.86
N TYR A 91 -3.01 2.12 -6.30
CA TYR A 91 -1.97 3.12 -6.63
C TYR A 91 -1.14 2.80 -7.87
N LYS A 92 -0.85 1.52 -8.13
CA LYS A 92 -0.08 1.05 -9.30
C LYS A 92 1.30 1.69 -9.44
N PHE A 93 1.95 2.04 -8.33
CA PHE A 93 3.33 2.51 -8.35
C PHE A 93 4.24 1.43 -8.91
N GLU A 94 5.22 1.86 -9.70
CA GLU A 94 6.26 0.99 -10.21
C GLU A 94 7.06 0.38 -9.05
N GLN A 95 7.47 -0.87 -9.26
CA GLN A 95 8.31 -1.62 -8.35
C GLN A 95 9.75 -1.50 -8.87
#